data_AF-A0A238F9I2-F1
#
_entry.id   AF-A0A238F9I2-F1
#
_cell.length_a   1.000
_cell.length_b   1.000
_cell.length_c   1.000
_cell.angle_alpha   90.00
_cell.angle_beta   90.00
_cell.angle_gamma   90.00
#
_symmetry.space_group_name_H-M   'P 1'
#
loop_
_entity.id
_entity.type
_entity.pdbx_description
1 polymer ?
#
loop_
_entity_poly.entity_id
_entity_poly.type
_entity_poly.pdbx_seq_one_letter_code
_entity_poly.pdbx_strand_id
1 'polypeptide(L)'
;MGTKGSAELPQLTVWQYEKGEEGCWTEELIKGEAPVVEEVPPFTSQLKNFVGVCRGQEAPVCSASDAMRTMKTMEALQRSGRTGEPIVIEGESN
;
A
#
# COMPACT_ATOMS: atom_id res chain seq x y z
N MET A 1 4.56 3.35 -9.98
CA MET A 1 5.02 4.70 -10.40
C MET A 1 3.82 5.60 -10.49
N GLY A 2 3.94 6.86 -10.06
CA GLY A 2 2.91 7.88 -10.19
C GLY A 2 3.40 9.05 -11.03
N THR A 3 2.51 10.02 -11.26
CA THR A 3 2.81 11.24 -12.03
C THR A 3 3.77 12.19 -11.33
N LYS A 4 3.93 12.06 -10.00
CA LYS A 4 4.86 12.89 -9.21
C LYS A 4 6.21 12.20 -8.95
N GLY A 5 6.34 10.93 -9.33
CA GLY A 5 7.52 10.12 -9.08
C GLY A 5 7.20 8.72 -8.60
N SER A 6 8.12 8.12 -7.85
CA SER A 6 8.00 6.74 -7.34
C SER A 6 8.53 6.62 -5.92
N ALA A 7 8.01 5.67 -5.16
CA ALA A 7 8.56 5.30 -3.85
C ALA A 7 9.21 3.92 -3.95
N GLU A 8 10.40 3.79 -3.41
CA GLU A 8 11.14 2.54 -3.33
C GLU A 8 11.01 1.91 -1.94
N LEU A 9 10.82 0.60 -1.91
CA LEU A 9 10.81 -0.22 -0.70
C LEU A 9 11.82 -1.36 -0.86
N PRO A 10 12.56 -1.74 0.21
CA PRO A 10 12.49 -1.25 1.59
C PRO A 10 13.32 0.01 1.90
N GLN A 11 14.14 0.52 0.98
CA GLN A 11 15.09 1.62 1.23
C GLN A 11 14.42 2.98 1.54
N LEU A 12 13.10 3.08 1.37
CA LEU A 12 12.31 4.29 1.60
C LEU A 12 12.82 5.50 0.79
N THR A 13 13.47 5.25 -0.34
CA THR A 13 13.91 6.33 -1.22
C THR A 13 12.69 6.85 -2.00
N VAL A 14 12.47 8.17 -1.92
CA VAL A 14 11.49 8.85 -2.76
C VAL A 14 12.21 9.32 -4.01
N TRP A 15 11.69 8.94 -5.17
CA TRP A 15 12.16 9.33 -6.49
C TRP A 15 11.19 10.34 -7.07
N GLN A 16 11.70 11.40 -7.69
CA GLN A 16 10.91 12.49 -8.26
C GLN A 16 11.41 12.87 -9.65
N TYR A 17 10.55 13.50 -10.46
CA TYR A 17 10.97 14.06 -11.74
C TYR A 17 11.69 15.41 -11.53
N GLU A 18 12.66 15.72 -12.39
CA GLU A 18 13.62 16.82 -12.23
C GLU A 18 12.98 18.20 -12.01
N LYS A 19 11.80 18.47 -12.57
CA LYS A 19 11.15 19.79 -12.51
C LYS A 19 9.95 19.89 -11.57
N GLY A 20 9.65 18.84 -10.81
CA GLY A 20 8.41 18.79 -10.01
C GLY A 20 7.14 18.88 -10.86
N GLU A 21 7.26 18.67 -12.17
CA GLU A 21 6.15 18.58 -13.13
C GLU A 21 5.52 17.18 -13.08
N GLU A 22 4.29 17.06 -13.58
CA GLU A 22 3.68 15.75 -13.78
C GLU A 22 4.45 15.01 -14.88
N GLY A 23 5.16 13.96 -14.50
CA GLY A 23 5.97 13.15 -15.40
C GLY A 23 5.33 11.82 -15.76
N CYS A 24 5.91 11.17 -16.76
CA CYS A 24 5.51 9.86 -17.26
C CYS A 24 6.64 8.83 -17.16
N TRP A 25 6.31 7.55 -17.32
CA TRP A 25 7.23 6.42 -17.12
C TRP A 25 8.50 6.40 -18.03
N THR A 26 8.58 7.29 -19.03
CA THR A 26 9.70 7.40 -19.97
C THR A 26 10.69 8.49 -19.58
N GLU A 27 10.33 9.32 -18.60
CA GLU A 27 11.18 10.41 -18.12
C GLU A 27 12.06 9.95 -16.96
N GLU A 28 13.22 10.60 -16.83
CA GLU A 28 14.20 10.25 -15.82
C GLU A 28 13.71 10.60 -14.42
N LEU A 29 13.88 9.65 -13.50
CA LEU A 29 13.67 9.86 -12.08
C LEU A 29 14.99 10.20 -11.40
N ILE A 30 15.01 11.31 -10.68
CA ILE A 30 16.13 11.68 -9.83
C ILE A 30 15.86 11.26 -8.38
N LYS A 31 16.94 10.89 -7.69
CA LYS A 31 16.88 10.48 -6.29
C LYS A 31 16.48 11.68 -5.42
N GLY A 32 15.35 11.58 -4.75
CA GLY A 32 14.90 12.54 -3.73
C GLY A 32 15.39 12.17 -2.34
N GLU A 33 14.97 12.96 -1.36
CA GLU A 33 15.25 12.72 0.05
C GLU A 33 14.38 11.57 0.59
N ALA A 34 15.00 10.67 1.35
CA ALA A 34 14.26 9.66 2.10
C ALA A 34 13.52 10.34 3.26
N PRO A 35 12.25 9.98 3.53
CA PRO A 35 11.52 10.53 4.66
C PRO A 35 12.16 10.05 5.96
N VAL A 36 12.13 10.92 6.97
CA VAL A 36 12.46 10.51 8.35
C VAL A 36 11.32 9.64 8.85
N VAL A 37 11.62 8.38 9.17
CA VAL A 37 10.64 7.44 9.73
C VAL A 37 11.04 7.10 11.16
N GLU A 38 10.05 7.06 12.04
CA GLU A 38 10.26 6.65 13.42
C GLU A 38 10.70 5.17 13.46
N GLU A 39 11.79 4.87 14.17
CA GLU A 39 12.29 3.51 14.33
C GLU A 39 11.46 2.72 15.36
N VAL A 40 10.17 2.56 15.10
CA VAL A 40 9.30 1.66 15.87
C VAL A 40 9.16 0.35 15.11
N PRO A 41 9.48 -0.80 15.73
CA PRO A 41 9.24 -2.09 15.10
C PRO A 41 7.76 -2.22 14.68
N PRO A 42 7.46 -2.61 13.43
CA PRO A 42 6.11 -2.55 12.88
C PRO A 42 5.11 -3.39 13.69
N PHE A 43 5.51 -4.55 14.21
CA PHE A 43 4.67 -5.39 15.06
C PHE A 43 4.35 -4.74 16.41
N THR A 44 5.24 -3.91 16.94
CA THR A 44 4.97 -3.14 18.17
C THR A 44 3.84 -2.15 17.94
N SER A 45 3.90 -1.37 16.86
CA SER A 45 2.83 -0.43 16.48
C SER A 45 1.51 -1.15 16.18
N GLN A 46 1.58 -2.29 15.49
CA GLN A 46 0.39 -3.09 15.17
C GLN A 46 -0.29 -3.62 16.44
N LEU A 47 0.46 -4.21 17.38
CA LEU A 47 -0.09 -4.70 18.63
C LEU A 47 -0.66 -3.58 19.49
N LYS A 48 -0.01 -2.40 19.51
CA LYS A 48 -0.53 -1.22 20.20
C LYS A 48 -1.89 -0.80 19.65
N ASN A 49 -2.05 -0.70 18.32
CA ASN A 49 -3.35 -0.39 17.71
C ASN A 49 -4.39 -1.48 18.02
N PHE A 50 -4.04 -2.76 17.88
CA PHE A 50 -4.95 -3.87 18.16
C PHE A 50 -5.50 -3.83 19.60
N VAL A 51 -4.63 -3.66 20.60
CA VAL A 51 -5.04 -3.55 22.01
C VAL A 51 -5.93 -2.32 22.24
N GLY A 52 -5.59 -1.18 21.62
CA GLY A 52 -6.41 0.04 21.70
C GLY A 52 -7.82 -0.16 21.13
N VAL A 53 -7.94 -0.82 19.98
CA VAL A 53 -9.23 -1.16 19.36
C VAL A 53 -10.05 -2.08 20.25
N CYS A 54 -9.45 -3.15 20.80
CA CYS A 54 -10.14 -4.06 21.72
C CYS A 54 -10.67 -3.36 22.98
N ARG A 55 -10.03 -2.26 23.40
CA ARG A 55 -10.44 -1.43 24.54
C ARG A 55 -11.40 -0.30 24.16
N GLY A 56 -11.75 -0.15 22.89
CA GLY A 56 -12.57 0.96 22.39
C GLY A 56 -11.88 2.32 22.44
N GLN A 57 -10.55 2.34 22.47
CA GLN A 57 -9.73 3.56 22.61
C GLN A 57 -9.20 4.08 21.26
N GLU A 58 -9.14 3.21 20.25
CA GLU A 58 -8.56 3.51 18.93
C GLU A 58 -9.50 2.98 17.83
N ALA A 59 -9.48 3.62 16.66
CA ALA A 59 -10.05 3.04 15.45
C ALA A 59 -9.07 2.01 14.83
N PRO A 60 -9.57 0.95 14.17
CA PRO A 60 -8.70 -0.01 13.51
C PRO A 60 -8.01 0.65 12.31
N VAL A 61 -6.68 0.63 12.29
CA VAL A 61 -5.90 1.09 11.12
C VAL A 61 -6.12 0.16 9.92
N CYS A 62 -6.35 -1.13 10.18
CA CYS A 62 -6.78 -2.11 9.20
C CYS A 62 -8.10 -2.72 9.66
N SER A 63 -9.18 -2.46 8.93
CA SER A 63 -10.53 -2.86 9.32
C SER A 63 -10.88 -4.28 8.83
N ALA A 64 -12.00 -4.81 9.30
CA ALA A 64 -12.51 -6.10 8.83
C ALA A 64 -12.89 -6.08 7.34
N SER A 65 -13.37 -4.94 6.82
CA SER A 65 -13.66 -4.79 5.39
C SER A 65 -12.39 -4.76 4.55
N ASP A 66 -11.30 -4.14 5.03
CA ASP A 66 -9.99 -4.18 4.36
C ASP A 66 -9.46 -5.61 4.26
N ALA A 67 -9.59 -6.38 5.35
CA ALA A 67 -9.23 -7.80 5.36
C ALA A 67 -10.08 -8.61 4.36
N MET A 68 -11.39 -8.37 4.29
CA MET A 68 -12.28 -9.04 3.35
C MET A 68 -11.91 -8.74 1.88
N ARG A 69 -11.59 -7.49 1.55
CA ARG A 69 -11.12 -7.10 0.21
C ARG A 69 -9.82 -7.80 -0.18
N THR A 70 -8.90 -7.94 0.78
CA THR A 70 -7.67 -8.71 0.59
C THR A 70 -7.96 -10.19 0.31
N MET A 71 -8.89 -10.80 1.06
CA MET A 71 -9.29 -12.19 0.86
C MET A 71 -9.93 -12.43 -0.51
N LYS A 72 -10.85 -11.54 -0.95
CA LYS A 72 -11.45 -11.58 -2.30
C LYS A 72 -10.37 -11.52 -3.39
N THR A 73 -9.37 -10.66 -3.20
CA THR A 73 -8.24 -10.53 -4.14
C THR A 73 -7.39 -11.79 -4.20
N MET A 74 -7.07 -12.39 -3.05
CA MET A 74 -6.32 -13.64 -2.99
C MET A 74 -7.06 -14.81 -3.65
N GLU A 75 -8.38 -14.90 -3.49
CA GLU A 75 -9.21 -15.90 -4.17
C GLU A 75 -9.15 -15.71 -5.70
N ALA A 76 -9.35 -14.48 -6.18
CA ALA A 76 -9.32 -14.17 -7.61
C ALA A 76 -7.95 -14.47 -8.24
N LEU A 77 -6.86 -14.14 -7.53
CA LEU A 77 -5.50 -14.46 -7.95
C LEU A 77 -5.30 -15.98 -8.09
N GLN A 78 -5.72 -16.76 -7.10
CA GLN A 78 -5.63 -18.22 -7.16
C GLN A 78 -6.46 -18.81 -8.31
N ARG A 79 -7.64 -18.26 -8.57
CA ARG A 79 -8.48 -18.68 -9.71
C ARG A 79 -7.82 -18.35 -11.04
N SER A 80 -7.34 -17.13 -11.20
CA SER A 80 -6.64 -16.68 -12.41
C SER A 80 -5.40 -17.54 -12.70
N GLY A 81 -4.61 -17.84 -11.67
CA GLY A 81 -3.43 -18.71 -11.81
C GLY A 81 -3.75 -20.15 -12.23
N ARG A 82 -4.95 -20.66 -11.91
CA ARG A 82 -5.40 -22.00 -12.32
C ARG A 82 -5.98 -22.03 -13.73
N THR A 83 -6.67 -20.97 -14.13
CA THR A 83 -7.37 -20.93 -15.42
C THR A 83 -6.54 -20.31 -16.53
N GLY A 84 -5.55 -19.48 -16.20
CA GLY A 84 -4.85 -18.62 -17.16
C GLY A 84 -5.67 -17.42 -17.64
N GLU A 85 -6.88 -17.25 -17.09
CA GLU A 85 -7.82 -16.22 -17.51
C GLU A 85 -7.85 -15.04 -16.51
N PRO A 86 -8.09 -13.81 -16.98
CA PRO A 86 -8.32 -12.67 -16.09
C PRO A 86 -9.58 -12.87 -15.25
N ILE A 87 -9.48 -12.67 -13.93
CA ILE A 87 -10.62 -12.68 -13.01
C ILE A 87 -10.92 -11.25 -12.56
N VAL A 88 -12.12 -10.77 -12.84
CA VAL A 88 -12.59 -9.45 -12.40
C VAL A 88 -13.04 -9.54 -10.95
N ILE A 89 -12.55 -8.60 -10.13
CA ILE A 89 -13.00 -8.40 -8.75
C ILE A 89 -13.93 -7.19 -8.77
N GLU A 90 -15.19 -7.37 -8.40
CA GLU A 90 -16.13 -6.26 -8.30
C GLU A 90 -15.77 -5.37 -7.09
N GLY A 91 -15.72 -4.06 -7.32
CA GLY A 91 -15.62 -3.07 -6.25
C GLY A 91 -16.96 -2.96 -5.52
N GLU A 92 -16.92 -2.72 -4.22
CA GLU A 92 -18.14 -2.40 -3.46
C GLU A 92 -18.60 -0.99 -3.84
N SER A 93 -19.82 -0.85 -4.36
CA SER A 93 -20.47 0.45 -4.54
C SER A 93 -20.60 1.13 -3.19
N ASN A 94 -20.07 2.35 -3.07
CA ASN A 94 -20.25 3.21 -1.90
C ASN A 94 -21.66 3.83 -1.87
#